data_AF-A0A6G9Z082-F1
#
_entry.id   AF-A0A6G9Z082-F1
#
_cell.length_a   1.000
_cell.length_b   1.000
_cell.length_c   1.000
_cell.angle_alpha   90.00
_cell.angle_beta   90.00
_cell.angle_gamma   90.00
#
_symmetry.space_group_name_H-M   'P 1'
#
loop_
_entity.id
_entity.type
_entity.pdbx_description
1 polymer ?
#
loop_
_entity_poly.entity_id
_entity_poly.type
_entity_poly.pdbx_seq_one_letter_code
_entity_poly.pdbx_strand_id
1 'polypeptide(L)'
;MVAIEGGAVKVEVTFQARGVHKGTAYANIGTYWSVAHPGGALYSEWIGGMKTDHGAGLATWRGFGAGRLGEGDVRTYRGSIITENATGELASLTGVLAIFEFSIDDNGDMLRRTWELS
;
A
#
# COMPACT_ATOMS: atom_id res chain seq x y z
N MET A 1 5.94 10.82 -9.97
CA MET A 1 6.87 11.97 -10.08
C MET A 1 8.24 11.55 -9.57
N VAL A 2 9.35 12.10 -10.08
CA VAL A 2 10.70 11.86 -9.52
C VAL A 2 11.28 13.18 -9.05
N ALA A 3 11.83 13.20 -7.83
CA ALA A 3 12.46 14.37 -7.23
C ALA A 3 13.74 13.97 -6.47
N ILE A 4 14.59 14.95 -6.15
CA ILE A 4 15.71 14.77 -5.22
C ILE A 4 15.36 15.49 -3.92
N GLU A 5 15.35 14.76 -2.81
CA GLU A 5 15.05 15.29 -1.48
C GLU A 5 16.15 14.85 -0.50
N GLY A 6 16.82 15.81 0.15
CA GLY A 6 17.90 15.50 1.09
C GLY A 6 19.09 14.72 0.49
N GLY A 7 19.31 14.81 -0.82
CA GLY A 7 20.35 14.05 -1.53
C GLY A 7 19.94 12.62 -1.94
N ALA A 8 18.69 12.23 -1.71
CA ALA A 8 18.15 10.93 -2.10
C ALA A 8 17.10 11.04 -3.21
N VAL A 9 17.02 10.02 -4.07
CA VAL A 9 15.97 9.92 -5.09
C VAL A 9 14.66 9.59 -4.40
N LYS A 10 13.66 10.47 -4.61
CA LYS A 10 12.26 10.26 -4.23
C LYS A 10 11.44 9.93 -5.45
N VAL A 11 10.72 8.82 -5.39
CA VAL A 11 9.84 8.35 -6.47
C VAL A 11 8.41 8.30 -5.94
N GLU A 12 7.48 8.90 -6.67
CA GLU A 12 6.05 8.86 -6.39
C GLU A 12 5.32 8.08 -7.49
N VAL A 13 4.46 7.15 -7.06
CA VAL A 13 3.72 6.23 -7.92
C VAL A 13 2.25 6.21 -7.48
N THR A 14 1.36 6.36 -8.45
CA THR A 14 -0.08 6.08 -8.30
C THR A 14 -0.38 4.73 -8.90
N PHE A 15 -1.17 3.92 -8.21
CA PHE A 15 -1.54 2.58 -8.63
C PHE A 15 -3.04 2.34 -8.49
N GLN A 16 -3.51 1.35 -9.24
CA GLN A 16 -4.83 0.75 -9.09
C GLN A 16 -4.66 -0.73 -8.78
N ALA A 17 -5.48 -1.26 -7.88
CA ALA A 17 -5.48 -2.66 -7.50
C ALA A 17 -6.91 -3.16 -7.29
N ARG A 18 -7.08 -4.47 -7.28
CA ARG A 18 -8.31 -5.14 -6.83
C ARG A 18 -8.00 -6.07 -5.68
N GLY A 19 -8.95 -6.23 -4.78
CA GLY A 19 -8.82 -7.13 -3.64
C GLY A 19 -10.16 -7.66 -3.16
N VAL A 20 -10.10 -8.56 -2.19
CA VAL A 20 -11.26 -9.11 -1.50
C VAL A 20 -11.06 -8.95 0.00
N HIS A 21 -12.03 -8.38 0.69
CA HIS A 21 -12.05 -8.27 2.14
C HIS A 21 -13.29 -8.99 2.69
N LYS A 22 -13.08 -10.06 3.48
CA LYS A 22 -14.16 -10.87 4.09
C LYS A 22 -15.27 -11.28 3.08
N GLY A 23 -14.87 -11.60 1.85
CA GLY A 23 -15.78 -11.98 0.76
C GLY A 23 -16.29 -10.83 -0.12
N THR A 24 -16.05 -9.57 0.26
CA THR A 24 -16.44 -8.39 -0.51
C THR A 24 -15.31 -7.95 -1.42
N ALA A 25 -15.53 -8.00 -2.73
CA ALA A 25 -14.60 -7.49 -3.73
C ALA A 25 -14.57 -5.94 -3.72
N TYR A 26 -13.38 -5.38 -3.91
CA TYR A 26 -13.17 -3.93 -3.97
C TYR A 26 -12.11 -3.54 -4.99
N ALA A 27 -12.29 -2.34 -5.56
CA ALA A 27 -11.27 -1.60 -6.25
C ALA A 27 -10.51 -0.70 -5.26
N ASN A 28 -9.21 -0.56 -5.45
CA ASN A 28 -8.33 0.27 -4.63
C ASN A 28 -7.53 1.20 -5.52
N ILE A 29 -7.42 2.47 -5.12
CA ILE A 29 -6.52 3.44 -5.72
C ILE A 29 -5.66 4.04 -4.62
N GLY A 30 -4.36 4.14 -4.88
CA GLY A 30 -3.43 4.69 -3.92
C GLY A 30 -2.28 5.40 -4.58
N THR A 31 -1.68 6.32 -3.84
CA THR A 31 -0.41 6.95 -4.18
C THR A 31 0.56 6.69 -3.06
N TYR A 32 1.79 6.34 -3.41
CA TYR A 32 2.88 6.26 -2.47
C TYR A 32 4.08 7.02 -2.99
N TRP A 33 4.90 7.49 -2.05
CA TRP A 33 6.25 7.94 -2.36
C TRP A 33 7.26 7.07 -1.63
N SER A 34 8.42 6.88 -2.25
CA SER A 34 9.55 6.12 -1.70
C SER A 34 10.84 6.92 -1.80
N VAL A 35 11.67 6.87 -0.77
CA VAL A 35 13.02 7.42 -0.74
C VAL A 35 14.02 6.29 -0.58
N ALA A 36 15.06 6.27 -1.41
CA ALA A 36 16.16 5.32 -1.29
C ALA A 36 17.26 5.84 -0.37
N HIS A 37 17.56 5.10 0.70
CA HIS A 37 18.64 5.43 1.63
C HIS A 37 19.97 4.80 1.19
N PRO A 38 21.12 5.39 1.58
CA PRO A 38 22.41 4.73 1.48
C PRO A 38 22.35 3.33 2.12
N GLY A 39 22.77 2.30 1.38
CA GLY A 39 22.64 0.89 1.81
C GLY A 39 21.44 0.14 1.24
N GLY A 40 20.66 0.76 0.35
CA GLY A 40 19.64 0.07 -0.45
C GLY A 40 18.31 -0.19 0.25
N ALA A 41 18.13 0.36 1.45
CA ALA A 41 16.83 0.39 2.13
C ALA A 41 15.95 1.48 1.50
N LEU A 42 14.66 1.19 1.37
CA LEU A 42 13.64 2.12 0.91
C LEU A 42 12.75 2.49 2.10
N TYR A 43 12.43 3.76 2.28
CA TYR A 43 11.33 4.20 3.12
C TYR A 43 10.18 4.66 2.24
N SER A 44 8.93 4.36 2.61
CA SER A 44 7.77 4.79 1.85
C SER A 44 6.58 5.17 2.72
N GLU A 45 5.80 6.14 2.26
CA GLU A 45 4.48 6.46 2.79
C GLU A 45 3.43 6.33 1.70
N TRP A 46 2.22 5.93 2.12
CA TRP A 46 1.14 5.52 1.25
C TRP A 46 -0.14 6.20 1.70
N ILE A 47 -0.94 6.66 0.76
CA ILE A 47 -2.31 7.12 1.00
C ILE A 47 -3.23 6.62 -0.11
N GLY A 48 -4.49 6.39 0.20
CA GLY A 48 -5.46 5.98 -0.81
C GLY A 48 -6.83 5.66 -0.27
N GLY A 49 -7.60 4.97 -1.11
CA GLY A 49 -8.94 4.56 -0.76
C GLY A 49 -9.42 3.34 -1.53
N MET A 50 -10.41 2.68 -0.94
CA MET A 50 -11.06 1.49 -1.46
C MET A 50 -12.54 1.79 -1.71
N LYS A 51 -13.09 1.18 -2.76
CA LYS A 51 -14.51 1.18 -3.06
C LYS A 51 -14.95 -0.23 -3.41
N THR A 52 -16.03 -0.71 -2.80
CA THR A 52 -16.57 -2.03 -3.14
C THR A 52 -17.09 -2.06 -4.57
N ASP A 53 -16.90 -3.20 -5.26
CA ASP A 53 -17.34 -3.35 -6.65
C ASP A 53 -18.87 -3.29 -6.77
N HIS A 54 -19.56 -3.71 -5.70
CA HIS A 54 -21.00 -3.61 -5.52
C HIS A 54 -21.32 -2.93 -4.19
N GLY A 55 -22.39 -2.13 -4.15
CA GLY A 55 -22.82 -1.43 -2.95
C GLY A 55 -22.19 -0.04 -2.78
N ALA A 56 -22.11 0.40 -1.52
CA ALA A 56 -21.69 1.77 -1.16
C ALA A 56 -20.49 1.80 -0.20
N GLY A 57 -19.78 0.69 -0.08
CA GLY A 57 -18.61 0.56 0.77
C GLY A 57 -17.48 1.44 0.28
N LEU A 58 -17.00 2.30 1.18
CA LEU A 58 -15.87 3.19 0.95
C LEU A 58 -14.92 3.08 2.13
N ALA A 59 -13.62 3.20 1.87
CA ALA A 59 -12.62 3.34 2.91
C ALA A 59 -11.48 4.24 2.47
N THR A 60 -10.87 4.95 3.41
CA THR A 60 -9.64 5.73 3.21
C THR A 60 -8.57 5.17 4.13
N TRP A 61 -7.34 5.15 3.64
CA TRP A 61 -6.24 4.56 4.38
C TRP A 61 -4.96 5.35 4.18
N ARG A 62 -4.10 5.29 5.19
CA ARG A 62 -2.70 5.74 5.11
C ARG A 62 -1.78 4.68 5.67
N GLY A 63 -0.55 4.66 5.20
CA GLY A 63 0.42 3.69 5.66
C GLY A 63 1.84 4.16 5.48
N PHE A 64 2.76 3.39 6.03
CA PHE A 64 4.18 3.55 5.81
C PHE A 64 4.82 2.17 5.76
N GLY A 65 5.99 2.09 5.15
CA GLY A 65 6.72 0.84 5.02
C GLY A 65 8.20 1.04 4.77
N ALA A 66 8.92 -0.05 4.95
CA ALA A 66 10.30 -0.17 4.52
C ALA A 66 10.38 -1.22 3.42
N GLY A 67 11.21 -0.97 2.43
CA GLY A 67 11.47 -1.89 1.34
C GLY A 67 12.96 -2.13 1.11
N ARG A 68 13.25 -3.10 0.26
CA ARG A 68 14.59 -3.40 -0.24
C ARG A 68 14.51 -3.77 -1.71
N LEU A 69 15.55 -3.40 -2.45
CA LEU A 69 15.83 -4.03 -3.74
C LEU A 69 16.34 -5.45 -3.45
N GLY A 70 15.61 -6.46 -3.88
CA GLY A 70 15.98 -7.87 -3.76
C GLY A 70 16.92 -8.31 -4.89
N GLU A 71 17.29 -9.59 -4.86
CA GLU A 71 17.94 -10.23 -6.01
C GLU A 71 16.92 -10.38 -7.16
N GLY A 72 17.32 -10.09 -8.41
CA GLY A 72 16.48 -10.25 -9.59
C GLY A 72 15.37 -9.20 -9.74
N ASP A 73 15.67 -7.92 -9.48
CA ASP A 73 14.79 -6.75 -9.63
C ASP A 73 13.44 -6.79 -8.87
N VAL A 74 13.21 -7.83 -8.06
CA VAL A 74 12.06 -7.91 -7.17
C VAL A 74 12.21 -6.92 -6.02
N ARG A 75 11.23 -6.02 -5.91
CA ARG A 75 11.12 -5.09 -4.78
C ARG A 75 10.26 -5.72 -3.71
N THR A 76 10.77 -5.79 -2.49
CA THR A 76 9.98 -6.27 -1.33
C THR A 76 9.70 -5.11 -0.38
N TYR A 77 8.51 -5.11 0.21
CA TYR A 77 8.10 -4.12 1.20
C TYR A 77 7.40 -4.79 2.38
N ARG A 78 7.60 -4.22 3.56
CA ARG A 78 6.87 -4.53 4.79
C ARG A 78 6.46 -3.23 5.44
N GLY A 79 5.26 -3.18 6.00
CA GLY A 79 4.76 -1.94 6.57
C GLY A 79 3.44 -2.11 7.30
N SER A 80 2.85 -0.97 7.62
CA SER A 80 1.54 -0.88 8.26
C SER A 80 0.62 0.06 7.50
N ILE A 81 -0.66 -0.25 7.53
CA ILE A 81 -1.75 0.58 7.03
C ILE A 81 -2.75 0.80 8.15
N ILE A 82 -3.25 2.02 8.26
CA ILE A 82 -4.37 2.39 9.12
C ILE A 82 -5.51 2.77 8.19
N THR A 83 -6.69 2.19 8.40
CA THR A 83 -7.90 2.66 7.74
C THR A 83 -8.50 3.78 8.57
N GLU A 84 -8.40 5.01 8.08
CA GLU A 84 -8.78 6.22 8.83
C GLU A 84 -10.30 6.36 8.93
N ASN A 85 -11.01 6.02 7.86
CA ASN A 85 -12.46 6.08 7.80
C ASN A 85 -12.99 5.01 6.84
N ALA A 86 -14.08 4.34 7.20
CA ALA A 86 -14.77 3.40 6.33
C ALA A 86 -16.29 3.38 6.55
N THR A 87 -17.03 3.09 5.48
CA THR A 87 -18.50 3.07 5.46
C THR A 87 -19.04 1.81 4.77
N GLY A 88 -20.34 1.56 4.91
CA GLY A 88 -21.03 0.44 4.25
C GLY A 88 -20.43 -0.90 4.63
N GLU A 89 -20.20 -1.75 3.63
CA GLU A 89 -19.63 -3.09 3.78
C GLU A 89 -18.20 -3.09 4.34
N LEU A 90 -17.51 -1.94 4.28
CA LEU A 90 -16.15 -1.76 4.81
C LEU A 90 -16.14 -1.13 6.21
N ALA A 91 -17.28 -0.77 6.80
CA ALA A 91 -17.36 0.02 8.03
C ALA A 91 -16.55 -0.57 9.21
N SER A 92 -16.43 -1.90 9.27
CA SER A 92 -15.64 -2.61 10.29
C SER A 92 -14.14 -2.31 10.26
N LEU A 93 -13.63 -1.71 9.17
CA LEU A 93 -12.24 -1.33 9.03
C LEU A 93 -11.91 0.01 9.68
N THR A 94 -12.88 0.82 10.09
CA THR A 94 -12.60 2.14 10.68
C THR A 94 -11.70 2.00 11.92
N GLY A 95 -10.54 2.65 11.89
CA GLY A 95 -9.55 2.60 12.98
C GLY A 95 -8.72 1.31 13.01
N VAL A 96 -8.92 0.37 12.09
CA VAL A 96 -8.14 -0.87 12.02
C VAL A 96 -6.71 -0.57 11.56
N LEU A 97 -5.76 -1.01 12.37
CA LEU A 97 -4.35 -1.12 12.04
C LEU A 97 -4.09 -2.51 11.46
N ALA A 98 -3.46 -2.57 10.30
CA ALA A 98 -3.03 -3.82 9.68
C ALA A 98 -1.57 -3.74 9.28
N ILE A 99 -0.86 -4.86 9.36
CA ILE A 99 0.49 -5.01 8.80
C ILE A 99 0.40 -5.67 7.44
N PHE A 100 1.33 -5.35 6.54
CA PHE A 100 1.40 -5.95 5.23
C PHE A 100 2.82 -6.33 4.86
N GLU A 101 2.90 -7.29 3.94
CA GLU A 101 4.09 -7.49 3.13
C GLU A 101 3.67 -7.63 1.67
N PHE A 102 4.51 -7.16 0.76
CA PHE A 102 4.33 -7.45 -0.64
C PHE A 102 5.66 -7.53 -1.41
N SER A 103 5.63 -8.20 -2.54
CA SER A 103 6.68 -8.17 -3.55
C SER A 103 6.12 -7.68 -4.88
N ILE A 104 6.90 -6.93 -5.63
CA ILE A 104 6.59 -6.49 -7.00
C ILE A 104 7.76 -6.87 -7.89
N ASP A 105 7.49 -7.58 -8.99
CA ASP A 105 8.49 -7.89 -10.02
C ASP A 105 8.59 -6.79 -11.09
N ASP A 106 9.34 -7.03 -12.16
CA ASP A 106 9.52 -6.07 -13.26
C ASP A 106 8.31 -5.93 -14.18
N ASN A 107 7.45 -6.94 -14.23
CA ASN A 107 6.20 -6.88 -14.98
C ASN A 107 5.14 -6.06 -14.22
N GLY A 108 5.40 -5.75 -12.95
CA GLY A 108 4.47 -5.07 -12.07
C GLY A 108 3.51 -6.03 -11.36
N ASP A 109 3.75 -7.34 -11.46
CA ASP A 109 2.94 -8.33 -10.77
C ASP A 109 3.23 -8.26 -9.27
N MET A 110 2.15 -8.14 -8.49
CA MET A 110 2.22 -7.95 -7.04
C MET A 110 1.65 -9.16 -6.31
N LEU A 111 2.46 -9.71 -5.40
CA LEU A 111 1.98 -10.63 -4.36
C LEU A 111 1.93 -9.87 -3.04
N ARG A 112 0.74 -9.76 -2.44
CA ARG A 112 0.52 -9.03 -1.19
C ARG A 112 -0.21 -9.89 -0.16
N ARG A 113 0.22 -9.79 1.09
CA ARG A 113 -0.51 -10.27 2.27
C ARG A 113 -0.73 -9.14 3.25
N THR A 114 -1.85 -9.17 3.96
CA THR A 114 -2.21 -8.15 4.94
C THR A 114 -2.93 -8.81 6.10
N TRP A 115 -2.58 -8.42 7.32
CA TRP A 115 -3.12 -8.97 8.57
C TRP A 115 -3.62 -7.83 9.45
N GLU A 116 -4.90 -7.89 9.83
CA GLU A 116 -5.50 -7.01 10.83
C GLU A 116 -4.87 -7.31 12.19
N LEU A 117 -4.47 -6.27 12.93
CA LEU A 117 -4.11 -6.41 14.33
C LEU A 117 -5.39 -6.32 15.15
N SER A 118 -5.69 -7.38 15.91
CA SER A 118 -6.91 -7.55 16.73
C SER A 118 -6.57 -7.91 18.15
#